data_AF-A0A9Q6S7U7-F1
#
_entry.id   AF-A0A9Q6S7U7-F1
#
_cell.length_a   1.000
_cell.length_b   1.000
_cell.length_c   1.000
_cell.angle_alpha   90.00
_cell.angle_beta   90.00
_cell.angle_gamma   90.00
#
_symmetry.space_group_name_H-M   'P 1'
#
loop_
_entity.id
_entity.type
_entity.pdbx_description
1 polymer ?
#
loop_
_entity_poly.entity_id
_entity_poly.type
_entity_poly.pdbx_seq_one_letter_code
_entity_poly.pdbx_strand_id
1 'polypeptide(L)'
;MQANTNAADPNSWQYWTNVHANYCPHKQPYFLAWHRGYLYYLERQIRLVSGDVGFTLPYWDWFTNPHVPAEFTDQASGNPLYCPRLNTNVYSALDLSPWASSTVNFQRGTVNSFEEKFETAPHNPVHNIIGNAMATMQSPRDPIFYLHHANVDRLWHAWALPDGRTMPVPSDPYWAGTFTYASGLTILKEQTYSARTRLGYDYDRASRPTTMPPQAQVGRIIRVCKHWPFAQSPGNRLLPRHGCSQHRHGRALDRRRERRHAARTVDDGARHRRGRIDGACSAAAIRHSRAARGR
;
A
#
# COMPACT_ATOMS: atom_id res chain seq x y z
N MET A 1 -16.96 -12.38 8.23
CA MET A 1 -16.17 -12.71 9.44
C MET A 1 -16.81 -12.20 10.72
N GLN A 2 -17.10 -10.91 10.89
CA GLN A 2 -17.70 -10.37 12.13
C GLN A 2 -19.06 -10.98 12.52
N ALA A 3 -19.86 -11.43 11.54
CA ALA A 3 -21.13 -12.10 11.81
C ALA A 3 -20.98 -13.47 12.49
N ASN A 4 -19.82 -14.12 12.41
CA ASN A 4 -19.56 -15.37 13.10
C ASN A 4 -19.03 -15.08 14.51
N THR A 5 -19.81 -15.46 15.52
CA THR A 5 -19.53 -15.20 16.94
C THR A 5 -18.71 -16.29 17.63
N ASN A 6 -18.44 -17.42 16.96
CA ASN A 6 -17.61 -18.48 17.53
C ASN A 6 -16.13 -18.10 17.48
N ALA A 7 -15.60 -17.63 18.61
CA ALA A 7 -14.20 -17.19 18.73
C ALA A 7 -13.13 -18.28 18.51
N ALA A 8 -13.52 -19.57 18.44
CA ALA A 8 -12.64 -20.67 18.09
C ALA A 8 -12.65 -21.02 16.59
N ASP A 9 -13.59 -20.46 15.82
CA ASP A 9 -13.69 -20.69 14.38
C ASP A 9 -12.80 -19.68 13.61
N PRO A 10 -11.89 -20.15 12.74
CA PRO A 10 -11.08 -19.30 11.86
C PRO A 10 -11.88 -18.34 10.99
N ASN A 11 -13.16 -18.63 10.71
CA ASN A 11 -14.04 -17.75 9.96
C ASN A 11 -14.53 -16.53 10.78
N SER A 12 -14.35 -16.54 12.10
CA SER A 12 -14.72 -15.44 12.99
C SER A 12 -13.63 -14.37 13.06
N TRP A 13 -14.04 -13.12 13.23
CA TRP A 13 -13.09 -12.03 13.48
C TRP A 13 -12.39 -12.15 14.84
N GLN A 14 -13.12 -12.64 15.84
CA GLN A 14 -12.62 -12.80 17.20
C GLN A 14 -11.50 -13.84 17.29
N TYR A 15 -11.54 -14.89 16.47
CA TYR A 15 -10.44 -15.86 16.37
C TYR A 15 -9.12 -15.17 16.02
N TRP A 16 -9.10 -14.32 14.99
CA TRP A 16 -7.87 -13.63 14.58
C TRP A 16 -7.42 -12.61 15.62
N THR A 17 -8.36 -11.96 16.31
CA THR A 17 -8.02 -11.13 17.48
C THR A 17 -7.32 -11.94 18.57
N ASN A 18 -7.84 -13.14 18.88
CA ASN A 18 -7.25 -14.03 19.88
C ASN A 18 -5.88 -14.56 19.46
N VAL A 19 -5.67 -14.85 18.17
CA VAL A 19 -4.36 -15.23 17.62
C VAL A 19 -3.32 -14.17 17.96
N HIS A 20 -3.60 -12.90 17.69
CA HIS A 20 -2.69 -11.81 18.04
C HIS A 20 -2.50 -11.68 19.55
N ALA A 21 -3.58 -11.64 20.32
CA ALA A 21 -3.52 -11.44 21.76
C ALA A 21 -2.72 -12.53 22.50
N ASN A 22 -2.77 -13.78 22.00
CA ASN A 22 -2.20 -14.94 22.69
C ASN A 22 -0.81 -15.36 22.16
N TYR A 23 -0.48 -15.06 20.90
CA TYR A 23 0.72 -15.61 20.25
C TYR A 23 1.69 -14.56 19.68
N CYS A 24 1.31 -13.27 19.65
CA CYS A 24 2.16 -12.23 19.08
C CYS A 24 3.44 -11.99 19.92
N PRO A 25 4.64 -12.03 19.31
CA PRO A 25 5.91 -11.81 19.99
C PRO A 25 6.24 -10.31 20.13
N HIS A 26 5.39 -9.55 20.83
CA HIS A 26 5.61 -8.12 21.02
C HIS A 26 6.86 -7.86 21.89
N LYS A 27 7.71 -6.92 21.46
CA LYS A 27 9.00 -6.54 22.08
C LYS A 27 10.03 -7.67 22.11
N GLN A 28 9.85 -8.66 21.25
CA GLN A 28 10.75 -9.80 21.09
C GLN A 28 11.28 -9.83 19.65
N PRO A 29 12.36 -10.59 19.37
CA PRO A 29 12.77 -10.82 18.00
C PRO A 29 11.64 -11.43 17.17
N TYR A 30 11.70 -11.23 15.86
CA TYR A 30 10.71 -11.72 14.89
C TYR A 30 9.37 -11.00 14.89
N PHE A 31 9.24 -9.84 15.54
CA PHE A 31 8.04 -9.01 15.51
C PHE A 31 7.53 -8.79 14.07
N LEU A 32 8.41 -8.35 13.15
CA LEU A 32 8.02 -8.09 11.75
C LEU A 32 7.68 -9.38 11.01
N ALA A 33 8.50 -10.41 11.20
CA ALA A 33 8.37 -11.72 10.55
C ALA A 33 7.09 -12.47 10.96
N TRP A 34 6.70 -12.40 12.23
CA TRP A 34 5.49 -13.02 12.75
C TRP A 34 4.25 -12.34 12.18
N HIS A 35 4.21 -11.00 12.16
CA HIS A 35 3.07 -10.25 11.61
C HIS A 35 2.89 -10.48 10.11
N ARG A 36 3.98 -10.62 9.35
CA ARG A 36 3.91 -11.02 7.94
C ARG A 36 3.13 -12.33 7.76
N GLY A 37 3.50 -13.38 8.50
CA GLY A 37 2.79 -14.67 8.40
C GLY A 37 1.35 -14.60 8.93
N TYR A 38 1.10 -13.77 9.96
CA TYR A 38 -0.25 -13.52 10.47
C TYR A 38 -1.17 -12.91 9.40
N LEU A 39 -0.71 -11.85 8.72
CA LEU A 39 -1.44 -11.21 7.62
C LEU A 39 -1.64 -12.16 6.44
N TYR A 40 -0.62 -12.95 6.10
CA TYR A 40 -0.70 -13.96 5.04
C TYR A 40 -1.84 -14.95 5.27
N TYR A 41 -1.95 -15.48 6.50
CA TYR A 41 -3.02 -16.41 6.81
C TYR A 41 -4.40 -15.75 6.90
N LEU A 42 -4.50 -14.55 7.48
CA LEU A 42 -5.75 -13.81 7.51
C LEU A 42 -6.26 -13.52 6.10
N GLU A 43 -5.40 -13.04 5.19
CA GLU A 43 -5.79 -12.73 3.82
C GLU A 43 -6.37 -13.96 3.11
N ARG A 44 -5.74 -15.13 3.28
CA ARG A 44 -6.27 -16.40 2.75
C ARG A 44 -7.60 -16.76 3.38
N GLN A 45 -7.78 -16.53 4.68
CA GLN A 45 -9.05 -16.80 5.34
C GLN A 45 -10.15 -15.85 4.85
N ILE A 46 -9.83 -14.58 4.61
CA ILE A 46 -10.78 -13.63 4.02
C ILE A 46 -11.21 -14.10 2.64
N ARG A 47 -10.28 -14.56 1.77
CA ARG A 47 -10.62 -15.14 0.46
C ARG A 47 -11.60 -16.31 0.58
N LEU A 48 -11.41 -17.20 1.56
CA LEU A 48 -12.30 -18.32 1.81
C LEU A 48 -13.69 -17.86 2.27
N VAL A 49 -13.75 -16.93 3.23
CA VAL A 49 -15.01 -16.45 3.81
C VAL A 49 -15.80 -15.58 2.82
N SER A 50 -15.12 -14.79 1.99
CA SER A 50 -15.77 -13.91 1.01
C SER A 50 -16.10 -14.61 -0.32
N GLY A 51 -15.42 -15.71 -0.64
CA GLY A 51 -15.45 -16.34 -1.96
C GLY A 51 -14.65 -15.56 -3.03
N ASP A 52 -14.00 -14.45 -2.67
CA ASP A 52 -13.18 -13.66 -3.59
C ASP A 52 -11.72 -14.14 -3.57
N VAL A 53 -11.38 -15.03 -4.50
CA VAL A 53 -10.01 -15.54 -4.69
C VAL A 53 -9.01 -14.45 -5.11
N GLY A 54 -9.50 -13.33 -5.61
CA GLY A 54 -8.72 -12.17 -6.02
C GLY A 54 -8.42 -11.18 -4.89
N PHE A 55 -9.06 -11.35 -3.72
CA PHE A 55 -8.89 -10.43 -2.60
C PHE A 55 -7.42 -10.29 -2.20
N THR A 56 -7.00 -9.04 -2.02
CA THR A 56 -5.72 -8.69 -1.41
C THR A 56 -5.94 -7.67 -0.32
N LEU A 57 -5.27 -7.84 0.82
CA LEU A 57 -5.37 -6.93 1.94
C LEU A 57 -4.76 -5.57 1.54
N PRO A 58 -5.51 -4.45 1.61
CA PRO A 58 -4.94 -3.14 1.37
C PRO A 58 -3.98 -2.73 2.48
N TYR A 59 -3.19 -1.68 2.24
CA TYR A 59 -2.33 -1.08 3.26
C TYR A 59 -2.65 0.40 3.43
N TRP A 60 -2.45 0.89 4.66
CA TRP A 60 -2.59 2.30 4.97
C TRP A 60 -1.21 2.97 4.93
N ASP A 61 -0.94 3.69 3.84
CA ASP A 61 0.33 4.39 3.61
C ASP A 61 0.43 5.69 4.40
N TRP A 62 0.63 5.60 5.71
CA TRP A 62 0.67 6.75 6.61
C TRP A 62 1.85 7.71 6.35
N PHE A 63 2.89 7.31 5.61
CA PHE A 63 3.95 8.22 5.12
C PHE A 63 3.58 9.01 3.86
N THR A 64 2.50 8.62 3.18
CA THR A 64 1.86 9.45 2.15
C THR A 64 0.70 10.21 2.77
N ASN A 65 -0.08 9.53 3.63
CA ASN A 65 -1.36 10.02 4.10
C ASN A 65 -1.64 9.60 5.55
N PRO A 66 -1.33 10.48 6.52
CA PRO A 66 -1.37 10.14 7.93
C PRO A 66 -2.79 10.06 8.50
N HIS A 67 -3.83 10.37 7.73
CA HIS A 67 -5.21 10.17 8.18
C HIS A 67 -5.68 8.75 7.87
N VAL A 68 -6.40 8.17 8.83
CA VAL A 68 -7.16 6.92 8.66
C VAL A 68 -8.05 7.06 7.41
N PRO A 69 -8.13 6.05 6.53
CA PRO A 69 -8.98 6.13 5.35
C PRO A 69 -10.46 6.31 5.70
N ALA A 70 -11.19 7.06 4.87
CA ALA A 70 -12.56 7.48 5.14
C ALA A 70 -13.53 6.31 5.37
N GLU A 71 -13.29 5.18 4.71
CA GLU A 71 -14.06 3.94 4.83
C GLU A 71 -14.07 3.38 6.27
N PHE A 72 -13.04 3.70 7.05
CA PHE A 72 -12.92 3.28 8.45
C PHE A 72 -13.49 4.33 9.41
N THR A 73 -13.68 5.58 8.98
CA THR A 73 -14.20 6.67 9.83
C THR A 73 -15.69 6.94 9.64
N ASP A 74 -16.30 6.38 8.59
CA ASP A 74 -17.73 6.52 8.32
C ASP A 74 -18.58 5.81 9.39
N GLN A 75 -19.37 6.60 10.13
CA GLN A 75 -20.23 6.13 11.22
C GLN A 75 -21.60 5.61 10.73
N ALA A 76 -21.82 5.49 9.42
CA ALA A 76 -23.04 4.93 8.87
C ALA A 76 -23.39 3.59 9.54
N SER A 77 -24.67 3.43 9.89
CA SER A 77 -25.18 2.21 10.51
C SER A 77 -24.86 1.00 9.64
N GLY A 78 -24.22 -0.02 10.24
CA GLY A 78 -23.86 -1.25 9.56
C GLY A 78 -22.50 -1.24 8.85
N ASN A 79 -21.68 -0.19 8.97
CA ASN A 79 -20.30 -0.22 8.47
C ASN A 79 -19.43 -1.20 9.31
N PRO A 80 -18.98 -2.35 8.77
CA PRO A 80 -18.20 -3.32 9.52
C PRO A 80 -16.74 -2.87 9.76
N LEU A 81 -16.28 -1.80 9.08
CA LEU A 81 -14.93 -1.25 9.20
C LEU A 81 -14.83 -0.15 10.26
N TYR A 82 -15.97 0.40 10.68
CA TYR A 82 -16.01 1.46 11.66
C TYR A 82 -15.78 0.93 13.07
N CYS A 83 -14.92 1.62 13.81
CA CYS A 83 -14.70 1.46 15.23
C CYS A 83 -14.48 2.85 15.84
N PRO A 84 -14.94 3.12 17.08
CA PRO A 84 -14.64 4.37 17.77
C PRO A 84 -13.13 4.44 18.07
N ARG A 85 -12.52 5.59 17.75
CA ARG A 85 -11.06 5.85 17.92
C ARG A 85 -10.85 7.17 18.64
N LEU A 86 -9.73 7.31 19.34
CA LEU A 86 -9.36 8.57 20.01
C LEU A 86 -8.79 9.59 19.03
N ASN A 87 -8.11 9.12 17.99
CA ASN A 87 -7.58 9.95 16.92
C ASN A 87 -7.70 9.22 15.57
N THR A 88 -7.68 9.99 14.49
CA THR A 88 -7.64 9.49 13.11
C THR A 88 -6.46 10.02 12.32
N ASN A 89 -5.65 10.92 12.89
CA ASN A 89 -4.42 11.42 12.29
C ASN A 89 -3.20 10.93 13.08
N VAL A 90 -2.29 10.23 12.42
CA VAL A 90 -1.09 9.65 13.03
C VAL A 90 0.19 10.41 12.72
N TYR A 91 0.11 11.62 12.17
CA TYR A 91 1.27 12.40 11.76
C TYR A 91 2.33 12.53 12.88
N SER A 92 1.89 12.83 14.10
CA SER A 92 2.77 13.01 15.26
C SER A 92 3.37 11.71 15.80
N ALA A 93 2.91 10.55 15.30
CA ALA A 93 3.44 9.23 15.65
C ALA A 93 4.55 8.76 14.69
N LEU A 94 4.78 9.47 13.58
CA LEU A 94 5.71 9.03 12.54
C LEU A 94 7.16 9.38 12.89
N ASP A 95 8.08 8.46 12.58
CA ASP A 95 9.51 8.60 12.80
C ASP A 95 10.28 8.02 11.61
N LEU A 96 11.27 8.76 11.08
CA LEU A 96 12.13 8.32 9.98
C LEU A 96 13.39 7.59 10.44
N SER A 97 13.67 7.52 11.74
CA SER A 97 14.87 6.88 12.30
C SER A 97 15.10 5.41 11.88
N PRO A 98 14.07 4.58 11.60
CA PRO A 98 14.29 3.23 11.08
C PRO A 98 14.96 3.20 9.69
N TRP A 99 14.89 4.29 8.92
CA TRP A 99 15.50 4.38 7.57
C TRP A 99 16.80 5.18 7.54
N ALA A 100 17.28 5.66 8.69
CA ALA A 100 18.58 6.30 8.79
C ALA A 100 19.70 5.39 8.24
N SER A 101 20.76 6.00 7.72
CA SER A 101 21.92 5.26 7.18
C SER A 101 22.64 4.41 8.24
N SER A 102 22.49 4.73 9.52
CA SER A 102 23.02 3.94 10.63
C SER A 102 22.22 2.68 10.93
N THR A 103 20.96 2.58 10.48
CA THR A 103 20.09 1.42 10.70
C THR A 103 20.33 0.38 9.61
N VAL A 104 21.37 -0.44 9.83
CA VAL A 104 21.88 -1.40 8.85
C VAL A 104 21.59 -2.86 9.20
N ASN A 105 21.40 -3.18 10.48
CA ASN A 105 21.12 -4.54 10.94
C ASN A 105 19.61 -4.76 11.04
N PHE A 106 19.15 -5.97 10.76
CA PHE A 106 17.73 -6.31 10.90
C PHE A 106 17.34 -6.68 12.34
N GLN A 107 18.09 -7.59 12.95
CA GLN A 107 17.68 -8.38 14.11
C GLN A 107 17.64 -7.54 15.39
N ARG A 108 16.50 -7.57 16.12
CA ARG A 108 16.42 -7.01 17.48
C ARG A 108 17.57 -7.52 18.36
N GLY A 109 18.13 -6.64 19.20
CA GLY A 109 19.27 -6.95 20.06
C GLY A 109 20.63 -6.72 19.41
N THR A 110 20.68 -6.39 18.12
CA THR A 110 21.89 -5.86 17.45
C THR A 110 21.92 -4.33 17.48
N VAL A 111 23.11 -3.75 17.41
CA VAL A 111 23.29 -2.30 17.34
C VAL A 111 22.59 -1.75 16.10
N ASN A 112 21.81 -0.68 16.29
CA ASN A 112 21.03 -0.03 15.24
C ASN A 112 20.13 -1.00 14.44
N SER A 113 19.43 -1.89 15.15
CA SER A 113 18.52 -2.83 14.52
C SER A 113 17.23 -2.19 14.00
N PHE A 114 16.80 -2.59 12.81
CA PHE A 114 15.58 -2.11 12.17
C PHE A 114 14.33 -2.60 12.91
N GLU A 115 14.28 -3.88 13.26
CA GLU A 115 13.12 -4.47 13.93
C GLU A 115 12.77 -3.74 15.23
N GLU A 116 13.77 -3.45 16.06
CA GLU A 116 13.58 -2.73 17.31
C GLU A 116 13.20 -1.26 17.11
N LYS A 117 13.91 -0.55 16.23
CA LYS A 117 13.62 0.85 15.94
C LYS A 117 12.20 0.99 15.39
N PHE A 118 11.84 0.19 14.40
CA PHE A 118 10.54 0.26 13.74
C PHE A 118 9.38 -0.06 14.69
N GLU A 119 9.51 -1.12 15.49
CA GLU A 119 8.50 -1.46 16.50
C GLU A 119 8.34 -0.31 17.52
N THR A 120 9.46 0.27 17.96
CA THR A 120 9.48 1.38 18.92
C THR A 120 8.84 2.64 18.36
N ALA A 121 9.21 3.04 17.15
CA ALA A 121 8.60 4.11 16.38
C ALA A 121 8.85 3.88 14.88
N PRO A 122 7.81 3.91 14.04
CA PRO A 122 6.48 4.50 14.31
C PRO A 122 5.39 3.52 14.75
N HIS A 123 5.62 2.21 14.80
CA HIS A 123 4.56 1.22 15.06
C HIS A 123 3.82 1.46 16.40
N ASN A 124 4.53 1.43 17.55
CA ASN A 124 3.88 1.60 18.85
C ASN A 124 3.16 2.96 18.98
N PRO A 125 3.76 4.10 18.59
CA PRO A 125 3.08 5.39 18.57
C PRO A 125 1.79 5.42 17.73
N VAL A 126 1.76 4.75 16.56
CA VAL A 126 0.55 4.69 15.72
C VAL A 126 -0.57 3.93 16.45
N HIS A 127 -0.25 2.80 17.09
CA HIS A 127 -1.21 2.08 17.93
C HIS A 127 -1.76 2.97 19.07
N ASN A 128 -0.86 3.65 19.78
CA ASN A 128 -1.20 4.47 20.94
C ASN A 128 -2.07 5.68 20.56
N ILE A 129 -1.74 6.38 19.48
CA ILE A 129 -2.46 7.60 19.09
C ILE A 129 -3.87 7.29 18.56
N ILE A 130 -4.05 6.17 17.84
CA ILE A 130 -5.39 5.73 17.42
C ILE A 130 -6.24 5.37 18.64
N GLY A 131 -5.64 4.73 19.65
CA GLY A 131 -6.27 4.52 20.95
C GLY A 131 -7.34 3.42 20.96
N ASN A 132 -8.08 3.32 22.07
CA ASN A 132 -9.08 2.28 22.29
C ASN A 132 -8.50 0.87 22.04
N ALA A 133 -9.15 0.05 21.20
CA ALA A 133 -8.67 -1.28 20.88
C ALA A 133 -7.23 -1.25 20.35
N MET A 134 -6.90 -0.29 19.48
CA MET A 134 -5.58 -0.17 18.86
C MET A 134 -4.45 0.03 19.89
N ALA A 135 -4.72 0.56 21.07
CA ALA A 135 -3.71 0.73 22.12
C ALA A 135 -3.49 -0.52 23.00
N THR A 136 -4.04 -1.68 22.63
CA THR A 136 -4.00 -2.91 23.43
C THR A 136 -3.58 -4.12 22.58
N MET A 137 -3.32 -5.26 23.22
CA MET A 137 -3.13 -6.55 22.51
C MET A 137 -4.40 -7.04 21.78
N GLN A 138 -5.56 -6.43 22.06
CA GLN A 138 -6.81 -6.66 21.33
C GLN A 138 -6.97 -5.72 20.13
N SER A 139 -5.89 -5.06 19.69
CA SER A 139 -5.89 -4.13 18.56
C SER A 139 -6.51 -4.66 17.26
N PRO A 140 -6.43 -5.96 16.91
CA PRO A 140 -7.12 -6.46 15.72
C PRO A 140 -8.66 -6.43 15.80
N ARG A 141 -9.26 -6.12 16.95
CA ARG A 141 -10.70 -5.80 17.03
C ARG A 141 -11.05 -4.61 16.15
N ASP A 142 -10.13 -3.65 15.99
CA ASP A 142 -10.28 -2.56 15.05
C ASP A 142 -9.75 -2.98 13.66
N PRO A 143 -10.59 -3.00 12.60
CA PRO A 143 -10.15 -3.37 11.26
C PRO A 143 -8.98 -2.56 10.68
N ILE A 144 -8.73 -1.34 11.17
CA ILE A 144 -7.58 -0.54 10.72
C ILE A 144 -6.24 -1.18 11.10
N PHE A 145 -6.21 -2.04 12.13
CA PHE A 145 -5.04 -2.83 12.55
C PHE A 145 -4.38 -3.52 11.35
N TYR A 146 -5.18 -4.19 10.52
CA TYR A 146 -4.66 -5.02 9.45
C TYR A 146 -4.06 -4.17 8.33
N LEU A 147 -4.63 -3.00 8.04
CA LEU A 147 -4.07 -2.05 7.07
C LEU A 147 -2.80 -1.37 7.62
N HIS A 148 -2.77 -1.08 8.93
CA HIS A 148 -1.57 -0.59 9.61
C HIS A 148 -0.44 -1.61 9.47
N HIS A 149 -0.66 -2.87 9.87
CA HIS A 149 0.34 -3.93 9.80
C HIS A 149 0.69 -4.33 8.37
N ALA A 150 -0.23 -4.21 7.40
CA ALA A 150 0.10 -4.38 5.99
C ALA A 150 1.10 -3.32 5.51
N ASN A 151 1.00 -2.07 6.01
CA ASN A 151 2.01 -1.05 5.71
C ASN A 151 3.31 -1.27 6.49
N VAL A 152 3.25 -1.81 7.72
CA VAL A 152 4.45 -2.26 8.46
C VAL A 152 5.21 -3.31 7.65
N ASP A 153 4.51 -4.32 7.14
CA ASP A 153 5.12 -5.37 6.34
C ASP A 153 5.67 -4.85 5.00
N ARG A 154 4.91 -3.97 4.32
CA ARG A 154 5.37 -3.26 3.12
C ARG A 154 6.65 -2.49 3.37
N LEU A 155 6.74 -1.78 4.48
CA LEU A 155 7.89 -0.94 4.81
C LEU A 155 9.12 -1.77 5.19
N TRP A 156 8.94 -2.92 5.83
CA TRP A 156 10.00 -3.90 5.98
C TRP A 156 10.44 -4.45 4.63
N HIS A 157 9.50 -4.81 3.75
CA HIS A 157 9.82 -5.25 2.38
C HIS A 157 10.65 -4.20 1.63
N ALA A 158 10.30 -2.92 1.72
CA ALA A 158 11.05 -1.81 1.13
C ALA A 158 12.44 -1.61 1.77
N TRP A 159 12.56 -1.79 3.09
CA TRP A 159 13.82 -1.69 3.83
C TRP A 159 14.81 -2.82 3.46
N ALA A 160 14.28 -4.01 3.21
CA ALA A 160 15.04 -5.21 2.86
C ALA A 160 15.56 -5.24 1.41
N LEU A 161 15.19 -4.25 0.58
CA LEU A 161 15.69 -4.16 -0.79
C LEU A 161 17.21 -3.88 -0.82
N PRO A 162 17.96 -4.41 -1.80
CA PRO A 162 19.42 -4.32 -1.81
C PRO A 162 19.93 -2.87 -1.86
N ASP A 163 20.59 -2.41 -0.80
CA ASP A 163 21.29 -1.12 -0.77
C ASP A 163 22.37 -0.99 0.33
N GLY A 164 22.94 -2.10 0.77
CA GLY A 164 23.98 -2.13 1.81
C GLY A 164 23.47 -2.42 3.23
N ARG A 165 22.16 -2.60 3.41
CA ARG A 165 21.57 -3.16 4.65
C ARG A 165 21.61 -4.68 4.65
N THR A 166 21.68 -5.27 5.84
CA THR A 166 21.84 -6.71 6.02
C THR A 166 20.65 -7.34 6.73
N MET A 167 20.14 -8.41 6.12
CA MET A 167 19.28 -9.39 6.78
C MET A 167 20.04 -10.71 6.88
N PRO A 168 19.89 -11.48 7.97
CA PRO A 168 20.38 -12.85 8.00
C PRO A 168 19.83 -13.60 6.79
N VAL A 169 20.67 -14.29 6.04
CA VAL A 169 20.23 -15.04 4.84
C VAL A 169 19.20 -16.11 5.23
N PRO A 170 18.33 -16.57 4.31
CA PRO A 170 17.27 -17.51 4.68
C PRO A 170 17.74 -18.82 5.34
N SER A 171 18.97 -19.26 5.06
CA SER A 171 19.58 -20.46 5.66
C SER A 171 20.24 -20.21 7.03
N ASP A 172 20.25 -18.96 7.50
CA ASP A 172 20.82 -18.59 8.80
C ASP A 172 20.00 -19.23 9.95
N PRO A 173 20.64 -19.74 11.02
CA PRO A 173 19.95 -20.29 12.19
C PRO A 173 18.92 -19.34 12.83
N TYR A 174 19.03 -18.03 12.62
CA TYR A 174 18.02 -17.06 13.01
C TYR A 174 16.63 -17.40 12.43
N TRP A 175 16.55 -17.93 11.21
CA TRP A 175 15.26 -18.31 10.60
C TRP A 175 14.83 -19.75 10.91
N ALA A 176 15.53 -20.45 11.81
CA ALA A 176 15.17 -21.80 12.20
C ALA A 176 13.88 -21.85 13.03
N GLY A 177 13.18 -22.97 12.91
CA GLY A 177 11.94 -23.25 13.66
C GLY A 177 10.69 -22.64 13.03
N THR A 178 9.68 -22.48 13.86
CA THR A 178 8.29 -22.29 13.42
C THR A 178 7.60 -21.23 14.27
N PHE A 179 6.83 -20.34 13.64
CA PHE A 179 5.84 -19.53 14.37
C PHE A 179 4.55 -20.34 14.51
N THR A 180 3.95 -20.25 15.70
CA THR A 180 2.63 -20.79 15.99
C THR A 180 1.66 -19.64 16.15
N TYR A 181 0.53 -19.71 15.44
CA TYR A 181 -0.55 -18.72 15.49
C TYR A 181 -1.76 -19.27 16.24
N ALA A 182 -2.00 -20.58 16.15
CA ALA A 182 -3.02 -21.30 16.88
C ALA A 182 -2.71 -22.81 16.81
N SER A 183 -3.54 -23.64 17.46
CA SER A 183 -3.47 -25.09 17.30
C SER A 183 -3.57 -25.47 15.82
N GLY A 184 -2.55 -26.18 15.31
CA GLY A 184 -2.48 -26.59 13.91
C GLY A 184 -2.21 -25.48 12.89
N LEU A 185 -2.08 -24.21 13.32
CA LEU A 185 -1.79 -23.08 12.44
C LEU A 185 -0.37 -22.58 12.70
N THR A 186 0.55 -22.96 11.82
CA THR A 186 1.98 -22.68 11.97
C THR A 186 2.62 -22.26 10.65
N ILE A 187 3.78 -21.60 10.70
CA ILE A 187 4.61 -21.35 9.52
C ILE A 187 6.10 -21.45 9.88
N LEU A 188 6.90 -22.06 9.02
CA LEU A 188 8.35 -22.01 9.17
C LEU A 188 8.81 -20.55 9.13
N LYS A 189 9.69 -20.13 10.04
CA LYS A 189 10.11 -18.71 10.10
C LYS A 189 10.79 -18.28 8.80
N GLU A 190 11.57 -19.16 8.17
CA GLU A 190 12.20 -18.87 6.88
C GLU A 190 11.22 -18.55 5.74
N GLN A 191 9.97 -19.02 5.82
CA GLN A 191 8.95 -18.70 4.81
C GLN A 191 8.46 -17.25 4.93
N THR A 192 8.62 -16.60 6.08
CA THR A 192 8.28 -15.18 6.23
C THR A 192 9.45 -14.26 5.88
N TYR A 193 10.61 -14.80 5.49
CA TYR A 193 11.77 -14.00 5.08
C TYR A 193 11.44 -12.98 3.99
N SER A 194 10.61 -13.34 3.00
CA SER A 194 10.28 -12.50 1.86
C SER A 194 8.84 -12.73 1.39
N ALA A 195 8.04 -11.66 1.45
CA ALA A 195 6.69 -11.63 0.88
C ALA A 195 6.68 -12.13 -0.57
N ARG A 196 7.61 -11.66 -1.40
CA ARG A 196 7.64 -11.95 -2.84
C ARG A 196 8.11 -13.36 -3.16
N THR A 197 9.25 -13.78 -2.60
CA THR A 197 9.91 -15.03 -3.02
C THR A 197 9.53 -16.24 -2.21
N ARG A 198 8.89 -16.07 -1.04
CA ARG A 198 8.44 -17.17 -0.19
C ARG A 198 6.91 -17.24 -0.06
N LEU A 199 6.22 -16.11 0.03
CA LEU A 199 4.76 -16.07 0.24
C LEU A 199 3.93 -15.69 -1.00
N GLY A 200 4.57 -15.28 -2.09
CA GLY A 200 3.93 -15.06 -3.39
C GLY A 200 3.06 -13.81 -3.49
N TYR A 201 3.32 -12.77 -2.69
CA TYR A 201 2.67 -11.46 -2.83
C TYR A 201 3.69 -10.32 -2.78
N ASP A 202 3.26 -9.13 -3.18
CA ASP A 202 4.13 -7.97 -3.38
C ASP A 202 3.33 -6.67 -3.20
N TYR A 203 4.00 -5.52 -3.20
CA TYR A 203 3.37 -4.21 -3.00
C TYR A 203 3.59 -3.26 -4.18
N ASP A 204 2.59 -2.42 -4.52
CA ASP A 204 2.62 -1.45 -5.64
C ASP A 204 3.77 -0.46 -5.50
N ARG A 205 4.07 -0.11 -4.25
CA ARG A 205 5.09 0.87 -3.90
C ARG A 205 6.05 0.26 -2.90
N ALA A 206 7.17 -0.24 -3.35
CA ALA A 206 8.23 -0.73 -2.46
C ALA A 206 9.27 0.35 -2.09
N SER A 207 8.89 1.63 -2.13
CA SER A 207 9.78 2.75 -1.78
C SER A 207 9.84 2.98 -0.28
N ARG A 208 11.06 3.23 0.21
CA ARG A 208 11.32 3.71 1.58
C ARG A 208 10.91 5.18 1.72
N PRO A 209 10.40 5.59 2.89
CA PRO A 209 10.16 6.99 3.16
C PRO A 209 11.50 7.73 3.32
N THR A 210 11.59 8.92 2.72
CA THR A 210 12.77 9.80 2.82
C THR A 210 12.44 11.12 3.51
N THR A 211 11.15 11.44 3.65
CA THR A 211 10.64 12.68 4.22
C THR A 211 9.34 12.40 4.97
N MET A 212 9.00 13.27 5.91
CA MET A 212 7.68 13.25 6.56
C MET A 212 6.59 13.59 5.53
N PRO A 213 5.36 13.05 5.68
CA PRO A 213 4.24 13.44 4.83
C PRO A 213 3.90 14.93 5.03
N PRO A 214 3.22 15.57 4.08
CA PRO A 214 2.57 16.85 4.35
C PRO A 214 1.51 16.68 5.46
N GLN A 215 1.44 17.61 6.43
CA GLN A 215 0.47 17.55 7.54
C GLN A 215 -1.00 17.61 7.10
N ALA A 216 -1.28 18.16 5.92
CA ALA A 216 -2.63 18.40 5.41
C ALA A 216 -2.96 17.49 4.20
N GLN A 217 -3.31 16.22 4.44
CA GLN A 217 -3.88 15.34 3.41
C GLN A 217 -5.02 14.47 3.96
N VAL A 218 -6.12 14.38 3.22
CA VAL A 218 -7.29 13.51 3.53
C VAL A 218 -6.95 12.05 3.23
N GLY A 219 -7.20 11.13 4.19
CA GLY A 219 -6.97 9.67 4.14
C GLY A 219 -7.31 8.99 2.80
N ARG A 220 -6.45 8.08 2.31
CA ARG A 220 -6.65 7.32 1.06
C ARG A 220 -6.15 5.89 1.22
N ILE A 221 -6.97 4.92 0.82
CA ILE A 221 -6.54 3.52 0.68
C ILE A 221 -5.67 3.38 -0.57
N ILE A 222 -4.50 2.74 -0.43
CA ILE A 222 -3.72 2.28 -1.59
C ILE A 222 -3.86 0.76 -1.65
N ARG A 223 -4.35 0.25 -2.79
CA ARG A 223 -4.52 -1.19 -3.02
C ARG A 223 -3.15 -1.84 -3.25
N VAL A 224 -3.10 -3.15 -3.06
CA VAL A 224 -1.93 -4.00 -3.31
C VAL A 224 -2.02 -4.61 -4.73
N CYS A 225 -0.87 -4.68 -5.41
CA CYS A 225 -0.65 -5.17 -6.75
C CYS A 225 -0.07 -6.55 -6.57
N LYS A 226 -0.95 -7.52 -6.77
CA LYS A 226 -0.58 -8.93 -6.90
C LYS A 226 0.51 -9.08 -7.97
N HIS A 227 1.70 -9.50 -7.57
CA HIS A 227 2.67 -10.10 -8.49
C HIS A 227 2.57 -11.61 -8.36
N TRP A 228 2.12 -12.27 -9.42
CA TRP A 228 2.12 -13.72 -9.52
C TRP A 228 3.54 -14.24 -9.75
N PRO A 229 4.10 -15.16 -8.95
CA PRO A 229 5.09 -16.08 -9.44
C PRO A 229 4.42 -17.42 -9.74
N PHE A 230 4.51 -17.82 -11.01
CA PHE A 230 4.44 -19.19 -11.51
C PHE A 230 3.20 -20.04 -11.16
N ALA A 231 2.40 -20.28 -12.20
CA ALA A 231 1.61 -21.50 -12.25
C ALA A 231 2.62 -22.65 -12.35
N GLN A 232 2.64 -23.56 -11.38
CA GLN A 232 3.27 -24.85 -11.61
C GLN A 232 2.38 -25.61 -12.61
N SER A 233 2.77 -25.60 -13.88
CA SER A 233 2.45 -26.64 -14.88
C SER A 233 3.42 -26.53 -16.06
N PRO A 234 3.92 -27.65 -16.60
CA PRO A 234 5.01 -27.66 -17.57
C PRO A 234 4.50 -27.34 -18.97
N GLY A 235 5.16 -26.42 -19.67
CA GLY A 235 5.00 -26.29 -21.11
C GLY A 235 4.92 -24.85 -21.64
N ASN A 236 6.07 -24.42 -22.17
CA ASN A 236 6.20 -23.62 -23.39
C ASN A 236 5.94 -22.09 -23.36
N ARG A 237 7.03 -21.40 -23.71
CA ARG A 237 7.15 -20.18 -24.54
C ARG A 237 6.89 -18.81 -23.87
N LEU A 238 7.99 -18.09 -23.71
CA LEU A 238 8.13 -16.68 -23.30
C LEU A 238 7.35 -15.73 -24.22
N LEU A 239 6.60 -14.79 -23.62
CA LEU A 239 6.13 -13.55 -24.27
C LEU A 239 6.26 -12.35 -23.30
N PRO A 240 6.46 -11.12 -23.82
CA PRO A 240 7.05 -10.02 -23.08
C PRO A 240 6.06 -9.24 -22.19
N ARG A 241 6.65 -8.55 -21.20
CA ARG A 241 6.03 -7.76 -20.14
C ARG A 241 5.17 -6.60 -20.70
N HIS A 242 3.90 -6.52 -20.31
CA HIS A 242 3.08 -5.31 -20.44
C HIS A 242 2.92 -4.61 -19.09
N GLY A 243 3.22 -3.31 -19.07
CA GLY A 243 3.12 -2.43 -17.91
C GLY A 243 1.68 -2.07 -17.54
N CYS A 244 1.47 -1.83 -16.25
CA CYS A 244 0.20 -1.42 -15.67
C CYS A 244 -0.16 0.02 -16.09
N SER A 245 -1.28 0.18 -16.81
CA SER A 245 -1.84 1.48 -17.21
C SER A 245 -2.71 2.07 -16.10
N GLN A 246 -2.45 3.33 -15.74
CA GLN A 246 -3.27 4.11 -14.81
C GLN A 246 -4.62 4.48 -15.46
N HIS A 247 -5.73 3.93 -14.95
CA HIS A 247 -7.06 4.44 -15.29
C HIS A 247 -7.39 5.71 -14.48
N ARG A 248 -7.37 6.86 -15.14
CA ARG A 248 -8.07 8.08 -14.69
C ARG A 248 -9.54 7.97 -15.08
N HIS A 249 -10.45 7.90 -14.12
CA HIS A 249 -11.88 8.11 -14.37
C HIS A 249 -12.23 9.60 -14.23
N GLY A 250 -12.45 10.25 -15.36
CA GLY A 250 -13.15 11.53 -15.47
C GLY A 250 -14.65 11.31 -15.70
N ARG A 251 -15.46 12.08 -14.97
CA ARG A 251 -16.92 12.04 -14.87
C ARG A 251 -17.61 12.22 -16.23
N ALA A 252 -18.62 11.40 -16.51
CA ALA A 252 -19.66 11.70 -17.49
C ALA A 252 -21.00 11.84 -16.76
N LEU A 253 -21.53 13.05 -16.74
CA LEU A 253 -22.87 13.35 -16.23
C LEU A 253 -23.90 13.10 -17.34
N ASP A 254 -24.93 12.38 -16.93
CA ASP A 254 -26.18 12.07 -17.61
C ASP A 254 -26.97 13.33 -18.01
N ARG A 255 -27.41 13.42 -19.27
CA ARG A 255 -28.67 14.08 -19.69
C ARG A 255 -29.19 13.47 -21.00
N ARG A 256 -30.28 12.69 -20.91
CA ARG A 256 -31.21 12.41 -22.01
C ARG A 256 -32.54 13.17 -21.81
N ARG A 257 -33.22 13.42 -22.94
CA ARG A 257 -34.49 14.16 -23.19
C ARG A 257 -34.20 15.65 -23.41
N GLU A 258 -34.51 16.23 -24.57
CA GLU A 258 -35.81 16.22 -25.25
C GLU A 258 -35.70 16.16 -26.79
N ARG A 259 -36.65 15.47 -27.43
CA ARG A 259 -36.99 15.62 -28.85
C ARG A 259 -38.23 16.53 -28.92
N ARG A 260 -38.22 17.59 -29.73
CA ARG A 260 -39.40 18.04 -30.47
C ARG A 260 -39.00 18.63 -31.83
N HIS A 261 -39.73 18.17 -32.85
CA HIS A 261 -39.73 18.60 -34.23
C HIS A 261 -40.08 20.09 -34.39
N ALA A 262 -39.44 20.75 -35.37
CA ALA A 262 -40.12 21.65 -36.30
C ALA A 262 -39.27 21.82 -37.58
N ALA A 263 -39.93 21.58 -38.71
CA ALA A 263 -39.43 21.78 -40.06
C ALA A 263 -39.43 23.26 -40.44
N ARG A 264 -38.57 23.65 -41.39
CA ARG A 264 -38.91 24.28 -42.69
C ARG A 264 -37.70 24.97 -43.32
N THR A 265 -37.40 24.55 -44.53
CA THR A 265 -36.60 25.21 -45.57
C THR A 265 -37.42 26.27 -46.29
N VAL A 266 -36.89 27.49 -46.46
CA VAL A 266 -37.06 28.46 -47.58
C VAL A 266 -35.89 29.45 -47.43
N ASP A 267 -34.86 29.39 -48.27
CA ASP A 267 -34.64 30.13 -49.53
C ASP A 267 -34.22 31.61 -49.32
N ASP A 268 -33.04 31.97 -49.86
CA ASP A 268 -32.88 32.98 -50.92
C ASP A 268 -31.52 33.75 -50.87
N GLY A 269 -30.93 34.00 -52.05
CA GLY A 269 -30.31 35.30 -52.36
C GLY A 269 -28.79 35.54 -52.26
N ALA A 270 -28.10 35.33 -53.40
CA ALA A 270 -27.17 36.28 -54.08
C ALA A 270 -25.86 36.79 -53.37
N ARG A 271 -24.67 36.41 -53.88
CA ARG A 271 -23.78 37.10 -54.87
C ARG A 271 -23.06 38.39 -54.41
N HIS A 272 -21.71 38.35 -54.37
CA HIS A 272 -20.71 39.16 -55.13
C HIS A 272 -19.35 39.18 -54.39
N ARG A 273 -18.25 38.62 -54.94
CA ARG A 273 -17.29 39.15 -55.95
C ARG A 273 -16.13 40.01 -55.38
N ARG A 274 -14.91 39.47 -55.57
CA ARG A 274 -13.65 40.07 -56.10
C ARG A 274 -12.56 40.64 -55.16
N GLY A 275 -11.31 40.33 -55.56
CA GLY A 275 -10.01 40.94 -55.22
C GLY A 275 -9.13 40.00 -54.38
N ARG A 276 -8.10 39.26 -54.86
CA ARG A 276 -6.82 39.65 -55.53
C ARG A 276 -6.16 40.81 -54.75
N ILE A 277 -4.93 40.75 -54.24
CA ILE A 277 -3.64 40.60 -54.94
C ILE A 277 -2.53 40.18 -53.96
N ASP A 278 -1.53 39.54 -54.53
CA ASP A 278 -0.23 39.05 -54.07
C ASP A 278 0.68 40.07 -53.34
N GLY A 279 1.69 39.57 -52.63
CA GLY A 279 2.84 40.37 -52.17
C GLY A 279 3.83 39.58 -51.32
N ALA A 280 4.80 38.95 -51.98
CA ALA A 280 5.93 38.24 -51.40
C ALA A 280 7.15 39.15 -51.15
N CYS A 281 8.21 38.55 -50.58
CA CYS A 281 9.63 38.99 -50.50
C CYS A 281 9.99 40.03 -49.40
N SER A 282 11.16 40.00 -48.75
CA SER A 282 12.29 39.07 -48.73
C SER A 282 13.23 39.41 -47.55
N ALA A 283 14.03 38.41 -47.16
CA ALA A 283 15.41 38.41 -46.65
C ALA A 283 16.09 39.69 -46.10
N ALA A 284 16.83 39.53 -45.01
CA ALA A 284 18.30 39.63 -45.01
C ALA A 284 18.92 39.30 -43.64
N ALA A 285 20.03 38.56 -43.69
CA ALA A 285 20.92 38.18 -42.58
C ALA A 285 22.10 39.15 -42.46
N ILE A 286 22.70 39.33 -41.26
CA ILE A 286 24.13 39.69 -41.09
C ILE A 286 24.71 39.03 -39.82
N ARG A 287 25.96 38.56 -39.96
CA ARG A 287 26.85 37.81 -39.03
C ARG A 287 27.80 38.73 -38.23
N HIS A 288 28.56 38.07 -37.34
CA HIS A 288 29.91 38.37 -36.79
C HIS A 288 29.92 38.96 -35.36
N SER A 289 30.82 38.62 -34.42
CA SER A 289 32.20 38.08 -34.52
C SER A 289 32.64 37.38 -33.22
N ARG A 290 33.68 36.54 -33.33
CA ARG A 290 34.47 35.89 -32.25
C ARG A 290 35.84 36.61 -32.14
N ALA A 291 36.40 36.74 -30.92
CA ALA A 291 37.84 36.77 -30.53
C ALA A 291 38.03 37.63 -29.25
N ALA A 292 39.02 37.48 -28.34
CA ALA A 292 39.98 36.45 -27.93
C ALA A 292 40.88 37.05 -26.80
N ARG A 293 41.33 36.21 -25.82
CA ARG A 293 42.57 36.28 -24.95
C ARG A 293 42.70 37.49 -23.99
N GLY A 294 43.40 37.48 -22.85
CA GLY A 294 44.40 36.64 -22.12
C GLY A 294 44.53 37.27 -20.69
N ARG A 295 45.19 36.75 -19.66
CA ARG A 295 46.36 35.90 -19.39
C ARG A 295 46.08 35.05 -18.15
#